data_AF-A0A9W8UMN8-F1
#
_entry.id   AF-A0A9W8UMN8-F1
#
_cell.length_a   1.000
_cell.length_b   1.000
_cell.length_c   1.000
_cell.angle_alpha   90.00
_cell.angle_beta   90.00
_cell.angle_gamma   90.00
#
_symmetry.space_group_name_H-M   'P 1'
#
loop_
_entity.id
_entity.type
_entity.pdbx_description
1 polymer ?
#
loop_
_entity_poly.entity_id
_entity_poly.type
_entity_poly.pdbx_seq_one_letter_code
_entity_poly.pdbx_strand_id
1 'polypeptide(L)' 'MDSADAVRLVRDLDVDVAIPMHCDGWGHFSEDGAQAATVFDAADVKDRIRWLKPGKKTEILRHGTAE' A
#
# COMPACT_ATOMS: atom_id res chain seq x y z
N MET A 1 -2.89 -12.96 1.23
CA MET A 1 -2.70 -11.74 2.02
C MET A 1 -3.75 -10.77 1.53
N ASP A 2 -4.64 -10.37 2.41
CA ASP A 2 -5.62 -9.32 2.15
C ASP A 2 -5.14 -8.00 2.78
N SER A 3 -5.94 -6.95 2.71
CA SER A 3 -5.56 -5.66 3.29
C SER A 3 -5.52 -5.65 4.82
N ALA A 4 -6.24 -6.55 5.50
CA ALA A 4 -6.16 -6.64 6.95
C ALA A 4 -4.81 -7.20 7.40
N ASP A 5 -4.32 -8.24 6.70
CA ASP A 5 -2.96 -8.76 6.88
C ASP A 5 -1.90 -7.68 6.62
N ALA A 6 -2.08 -6.88 5.56
CA ALA A 6 -1.15 -5.79 5.22
C ALA A 6 -1.12 -4.68 6.28
N VAL A 7 -2.29 -4.26 6.80
CA VAL A 7 -2.37 -3.29 7.93
C VAL A 7 -1.60 -3.79 9.14
N ARG A 8 -1.79 -5.06 9.49
CA ARG A 8 -1.07 -5.67 10.60
C ARG A 8 0.44 -5.64 10.37
N LEU A 9 0.90 -6.03 9.17
CA LEU A 9 2.31 -6.04 8.83
C LEU A 9 2.95 -4.65 8.91
N VAL A 10 2.26 -3.61 8.41
CA VAL A 10 2.74 -2.22 8.45
C VAL A 10 2.95 -1.73 9.89
N ARG A 11 2.07 -2.14 10.81
CA ARG A 11 2.17 -1.80 12.23
C ARG A 11 3.24 -2.61 12.95
N ASP A 12 3.26 -3.92 12.74
CA ASP A 12 4.20 -4.84 13.41
C ASP A 12 5.65 -4.52 13.07
N LEU A 13 5.92 -4.04 11.85
CA LEU A 13 7.26 -3.66 11.39
C LEU A 13 7.61 -2.18 11.56
N ASP A 14 6.64 -1.34 11.94
CA ASP A 14 6.75 0.12 12.03
C ASP A 14 7.48 0.76 10.84
N VAL A 15 7.04 0.41 9.63
CA VAL A 15 7.70 0.85 8.39
C VAL A 15 7.45 2.34 8.11
N ASP A 16 8.46 3.01 7.54
CA ASP A 16 8.32 4.38 7.04
C ASP A 16 7.40 4.46 5.81
N VAL A 17 7.55 3.50 4.89
CA VAL A 17 6.82 3.43 3.62
C VAL A 17 6.50 1.97 3.28
N ALA A 18 5.26 1.70 2.94
CA ALA A 18 4.78 0.46 2.37
C ALA A 18 4.23 0.70 0.95
N ILE A 19 4.61 -0.16 0.02
CA ILE A 19 4.19 -0.07 -1.38
C ILE A 19 3.32 -1.29 -1.69
N PRO A 20 2.00 -1.14 -1.84
CA PRO A 20 1.13 -2.23 -2.22
C PRO A 20 1.49 -2.74 -3.62
N MET A 21 1.62 -4.05 -3.74
CA MET A 21 1.94 -4.76 -4.97
C MET A 21 0.98 -5.94 -5.12
N HIS A 22 0.77 -6.41 -6.36
CA HIS A 22 -0.15 -7.52 -6.65
C HIS A 22 -1.59 -7.29 -6.19
N CYS A 23 -2.07 -6.04 -6.23
CA CYS A 23 -3.47 -5.71 -5.95
C CYS A 23 -4.33 -5.67 -7.23
N ASP A 24 -3.73 -5.43 -8.39
CA ASP A 24 -4.47 -5.22 -9.65
C ASP A 24 -3.89 -6.04 -10.82
N GLY A 25 -4.67 -6.13 -11.89
CA GLY A 25 -4.23 -6.62 -13.20
C GLY A 25 -4.48 -8.10 -13.49
N TRP A 26 -4.92 -8.88 -12.51
CA TRP A 26 -5.24 -10.29 -12.65
C TRP A 26 -6.60 -10.59 -12.01
N GLY A 27 -7.48 -11.31 -12.70
CA GLY A 27 -8.84 -11.61 -12.23
C GLY A 27 -8.95 -12.65 -11.11
N HIS A 28 -7.81 -13.12 -10.57
CA HIS A 28 -7.78 -14.12 -9.49
C HIS A 28 -7.63 -13.49 -8.10
N PHE A 29 -7.45 -12.18 -8.00
CA PHE A 29 -7.39 -11.52 -6.70
C PHE A 29 -8.80 -11.37 -6.11
N SER A 30 -8.94 -11.70 -4.84
CA SER A 30 -10.19 -11.55 -4.08
C SER A 30 -10.46 -10.11 -3.67
N GLU A 31 -9.44 -9.25 -3.77
CA GLU A 31 -9.46 -7.84 -3.39
C GLU A 31 -8.62 -7.04 -4.39
N ASP A 32 -9.13 -5.88 -4.84
CA ASP A 32 -8.42 -4.95 -5.71
C ASP A 32 -7.77 -3.78 -4.94
N GLY A 33 -6.99 -2.94 -5.65
CA GLY A 33 -6.32 -1.79 -5.04
C GLY A 33 -7.26 -0.75 -4.43
N ALA A 34 -8.47 -0.58 -4.97
CA ALA A 34 -9.44 0.39 -4.46
C ALA A 34 -10.12 -0.09 -3.16
N GLN A 35 -10.42 -1.39 -3.10
CA GLN A 35 -10.89 -2.05 -1.87
C GLN A 35 -9.82 -1.95 -0.78
N ALA A 36 -8.56 -2.21 -1.12
CA ALA A 36 -7.44 -2.10 -0.19
C ALA A 36 -7.23 -0.68 0.36
N ALA A 37 -7.29 0.33 -0.51
CA ALA A 37 -7.18 1.73 -0.11
C ALA A 37 -8.25 2.12 0.93
N THR A 38 -9.48 1.62 0.78
CA THR A 38 -10.56 1.86 1.75
C THR A 38 -10.22 1.31 3.13
N VAL A 39 -9.63 0.11 3.19
CA VAL A 39 -9.20 -0.51 4.45
C VAL A 39 -8.03 0.27 5.07
N PHE A 40 -7.05 0.70 4.27
CA PHE A 40 -5.90 1.47 4.76
C PHE A 40 -6.29 2.83 5.33
N ASP A 41 -7.25 3.51 4.71
CA ASP A 41 -7.81 4.78 5.18
C ASP A 41 -8.54 4.59 6.53
N ALA A 42 -9.36 3.54 6.65
CA ALA A 42 -10.06 3.24 7.89
C ALA A 42 -9.13 2.80 9.04
N ALA A 43 -7.97 2.22 8.70
CA ALA A 43 -7.00 1.69 9.66
C ALA A 43 -5.90 2.70 10.05
N ASP A 44 -5.97 3.96 9.61
CA ASP A 44 -5.01 5.02 9.93
C ASP A 44 -3.55 4.66 9.59
N VAL A 45 -3.35 3.87 8.53
CA VAL A 45 -2.00 3.53 8.01
C VAL A 45 -1.73 4.19 6.66
N LYS A 46 -2.72 4.89 6.09
CA LYS A 46 -2.67 5.48 4.74
C LYS A 46 -1.45 6.36 4.49
N ASP A 47 -0.98 7.08 5.51
CA ASP A 47 0.17 8.01 5.37
C ASP A 47 1.49 7.27 5.15
N ARG A 48 1.53 5.97 5.49
CA ARG A 48 2.65 5.06 5.23
C ARG A 48 2.49 4.34 3.89
N ILE A 49 1.32 4.38 3.26
CA ILE A 49 1.05 3.67 2.00
C ILE A 49 1.40 4.54 0.80
N ARG A 50 2.24 4.03 -0.10
CA ARG A 50 2.57 4.68 -1.37
C ARG A 50 2.11 3.84 -2.56
N TRP A 51 1.05 4.29 -3.21
CA TRP A 51 0.58 3.71 -4.48
C TRP A 51 1.47 4.14 -5.64
N LEU A 52 1.89 3.17 -6.47
CA LEU A 52 2.69 3.42 -7.66
C LEU A 52 1.85 3.30 -8.93
N LYS A 53 2.22 4.08 -9.95
CA LYS A 53 1.67 3.92 -11.31
C LYS A 53 2.51 2.89 -12.08
N PRO A 54 1.90 1.81 -12.63
CA PRO A 54 2.63 0.83 -13.43
C PRO A 54 3.42 1.49 -14.58
N GLY A 55 4.67 1.06 -14.77
CA GLY A 55 5.56 1.58 -15.81
C GLY A 55 6.13 2.99 -15.54
N LYS A 56 5.76 3.66 -14.44
CA LYS A 56 6.33 4.97 -14.08
C LYS A 56 7.37 4.82 -12.96
N LYS A 57 8.63 5.19 -13.25
CA LYS A 57 9.67 5.30 -12.23
C LYS A 57 9.22 6.28 -11.14
N THR A 58 9.35 5.85 -9.88
CA THR A 58 9.04 6.66 -8.69
C THR A 58 10.22 6.55 -7.74
N GLU A 59 10.74 7.68 -7.28
CA GLU A 59 11.79 7.73 -6.26
C GLU A 59 11.15 7.67 -4.87
N ILE A 60 11.75 6.90 -3.97
CA ILE A 60 11.30 6.77 -2.57
C ILE A 60 12.42 7.32 -1.68
N LEU A 61 12.11 8.38 -0.94
CA LEU A 61 13.04 9.02 -0.04
C LEU A 61 12.80 8.50 1.39
N ARG A 62 13.88 8.28 2.14
CA ARG A 62 13.76 8.00 3.59
C ARG A 62 13.37 9.30 4.30
N HIS A 63 12.28 9.25 5.08
CA HIS A 63 11.73 10.33 5.92
C HIS A 63 11.04 11.53 5.25
N GLY A 64 10.45 11.40 4.06
CA GLY A 64 9.61 12.49 3.54
C GLY A 64 9.18 12.30 2.09
N THR A 65 7.93 12.65 1.86
CA THR A 65 7.19 12.65 0.60
C THR A 65 8.01 13.14 -0.59
N ALA A 66 8.14 12.33 -1.64
CA ALA A 66 8.58 12.83 -2.94
C ALA A 66 7.42 13.61 -3.59
N GLU A 67 7.68 14.89 -3.87
CA GLU A 67 6.81 15.83 -4.60
C GLU A 67 6.41 15.30 -6.00
#